data_AF-A0A258SIH5-F1
#
_entry.id   AF-A0A258SIH5-F1
#
_cell.length_a   1.000
_cell.length_b   1.000
_cell.length_c   1.000
_cell.angle_alpha   90.00
_cell.angle_beta   90.00
_cell.angle_gamma   90.00
#
_symmetry.space_group_name_H-M   'P 1'
#
loop_
_entity.id
_entity.type
_entity.pdbx_description
1 polymer ?
#
loop_
_entity_poly.entity_id
_entity_poly.type
_entity_poly.pdbx_seq_one_letter_code
_entity_poly.pdbx_strand_id
1 'polypeptide(L)' 'MKRKALPTVAAPDPDQIMMAGVAPVSVGERLGWLVEQPMQPRREQRPLDIGFWDPMRNQLEMF' A
#
# COMPACT_ATOMS: atom_id res chain seq x y z
N MET A 1 28.69 -12.84 -3.40
CA MET A 1 27.56 -12.66 -2.45
C MET A 1 27.32 -11.17 -2.25
N LYS A 2 26.16 -10.61 -2.64
CA LYS A 2 25.82 -9.21 -2.35
C LYS A 2 25.23 -9.12 -0.94
N ARG A 3 25.83 -8.28 -0.08
CA ARG A 3 25.32 -8.00 1.28
C ARG A 3 23.96 -7.29 1.16
N LYS A 4 22.92 -7.82 1.80
CA LYS A 4 21.63 -7.11 1.95
C LYS A 4 21.84 -5.92 2.87
N ALA A 5 21.40 -4.74 2.43
CA ALA A 5 21.44 -3.53 3.25
C ALA A 5 20.59 -3.74 4.50
N LEU A 6 21.12 -3.35 5.66
CA LEU A 6 20.38 -3.35 6.92
C LEU A 6 19.29 -2.27 6.84
N PRO A 7 18.08 -2.52 7.38
CA PRO A 7 17.03 -1.52 7.40
C PRO A 7 17.47 -0.34 8.27
N THR A 8 17.80 0.78 7.63
CA THR A 8 18.08 2.05 8.30
C THR A 8 16.75 2.74 8.62
N VAL A 9 16.62 3.26 9.84
CA VAL A 9 15.48 4.10 10.23
C VAL A 9 15.46 5.32 9.32
N ALA A 10 14.35 5.53 8.61
CA ALA A 10 14.20 6.68 7.72
C ALA A 10 14.36 8.01 8.50
N ALA A 11 14.93 9.02 7.85
CA ALA A 11 15.01 10.36 8.42
C ALA A 11 13.60 10.87 8.75
N PRO A 12 13.44 11.74 9.77
CA PRO A 12 12.16 12.36 10.07
C PRO A 12 11.63 13.07 8.83
N ASP A 13 10.41 12.71 8.41
CA ASP A 13 9.75 13.36 7.29
C ASP A 13 9.31 14.77 7.74
N PRO A 14 9.75 15.86 7.06
CA PRO A 14 9.37 17.22 7.42
C PRO A 14 7.86 17.47 7.33
N ASP A 15 7.13 16.67 6.54
CA ASP A 15 5.67 16.75 6.41
C ASP A 15 4.95 15.95 7.51
N GLN A 16 5.68 15.14 8.29
CA GLN A 16 5.14 14.38 9.41
C GLN A 16 5.11 15.24 10.69
N ILE A 17 3.96 15.85 10.95
CA ILE A 17 3.71 16.64 12.16
C ILE A 17 3.18 15.72 13.26
N MET A 18 3.85 15.67 14.42
CA MET A 18 3.32 15.03 15.62
C MET A 18 2.28 15.96 16.27
N MET A 19 1.01 15.59 16.19
CA MET A 19 -0.08 16.30 16.86
C MET A 19 -0.03 16.01 18.37
N ALA A 20 -0.18 17.05 19.21
CA ALA A 20 -0.20 16.88 20.65
C ALA A 20 -1.35 15.94 21.09
N GLY A 21 -1.03 14.91 21.87
CA GLY A 21 -1.99 13.90 22.33
C GLY A 21 -2.26 12.77 21.34
N VAL A 22 -1.68 12.81 20.13
CA VAL A 22 -1.79 11.71 19.15
C VAL A 22 -0.54 10.84 19.24
N ALA A 23 -0.71 9.58 19.62
CA ALA A 23 0.38 8.62 19.63
C ALA A 23 0.82 8.29 18.18
N PRO A 24 2.13 8.22 17.90
CA PRO A 24 2.61 7.83 16.59
C PRO A 24 2.30 6.37 16.30
N VAL A 25 1.91 6.08 15.05
CA VAL A 25 1.66 4.70 14.59
C VAL A 25 2.98 3.94 14.54
N SER A 26 3.09 2.91 15.38
CA SER A 26 4.23 2.00 15.46
C SER A 26 4.39 1.17 14.19
N VAL A 27 5.58 0.62 13.99
CA VAL A 27 5.84 -0.28 12.85
C VAL A 27 4.94 -1.52 12.93
N GLY A 28 4.68 -2.06 14.12
CA GLY A 28 3.81 -3.23 14.31
C GLY A 28 2.36 -2.95 13.89
N GLU A 29 1.81 -1.80 14.25
CA GLU A 29 0.47 -1.37 13.83
C GLU A 29 0.38 -1.19 12.31
N ARG A 30 1.40 -0.57 11.69
CA ARG A 30 1.44 -0.45 10.21
C ARG A 30 1.45 -1.82 9.54
N LEU A 31 2.21 -2.78 10.07
CA LEU A 31 2.27 -4.14 9.53
C LEU A 31 0.93 -4.88 9.72
N GLY A 32 0.29 -4.74 10.89
CA GLY A 32 -1.05 -5.28 11.13
C GLY A 32 -2.06 -4.75 10.11
N TRP A 33 -2.08 -3.43 9.90
CA TRP A 33 -2.93 -2.79 8.89
C TRP A 33 -2.67 -3.28 7.47
N LEU A 34 -1.41 -3.58 7.11
CA LEU A 34 -1.10 -4.12 5.78
C LEU A 34 -1.55 -5.57 5.60
N VAL A 35 -1.53 -6.38 6.65
CA VAL A 35 -2.00 -7.77 6.62
C VAL A 35 -3.53 -7.84 6.48
N GLU A 36 -4.23 -6.89 7.08
CA GLU A 36 -5.70 -6.80 7.02
C GLU A 36 -6.23 -6.22 5.70
N GLN A 37 -5.37 -5.56 4.92
CA GLN A 37 -5.74 -5.00 3.62
C GLN A 37 -5.84 -6.07 2.52
N PRO A 38 -6.69 -5.85 1.50
CA PRO A 38 -6.63 -6.62 0.27
C PRO A 38 -5.23 -6.61 -0.33
N MET A 39 -4.90 -7.66 -1.10
CA MET A 39 -3.64 -7.73 -1.84
C MET A 39 -3.45 -6.47 -2.69
N GLN A 40 -2.39 -5.73 -2.37
CA GLN A 40 -2.04 -4.50 -3.09
C GLN A 40 -1.72 -4.82 -4.56
N PRO A 41 -2.15 -3.97 -5.52
CA PRO A 41 -1.89 -4.19 -6.93
C PRO A 41 -0.38 -4.13 -7.21
N ARG A 42 0.11 -5.08 -8.03
CA ARG A 42 1.53 -5.18 -8.41
C ARG A 42 1.95 -4.17 -9.48
N ARG A 43 0.99 -3.46 -10.06
CA ARG A 43 1.15 -2.47 -11.13
C ARG A 43 0.23 -1.29 -10.84
N GLU A 44 0.65 -0.09 -11.23
CA GLU A 44 -0.20 1.11 -11.16
C GLU A 44 -1.54 0.86 -11.86
N GLN A 45 -2.63 1.12 -11.15
CA GLN A 45 -3.96 1.10 -11.72
C GLN A 45 -4.13 2.35 -12.58
N ARG A 46 -4.26 2.17 -13.90
CA ARG A 46 -4.60 3.29 -14.78
C ARG A 46 -6.07 3.66 -14.54
N PRO A 47 -6.47 4.93 -14.68
CA PRO A 47 -7.85 5.39 -14.47
C PRO A 47 -8.93 4.67 -15.32
N LEU A 48 -8.55 3.79 -16.24
CA LEU A 48 -9.42 2.99 -17.11
C LEU A 48 -9.12 1.47 -17.05
N ASP A 49 -8.22 1.00 -16.17
CA ASP A 49 -7.97 -0.45 -15.97
C ASP A 49 -8.96 -1.08 -14.95
N ILE A 50 -10.11 -0.42 -14.70
CA ILE A 50 -11.25 -1.06 -14.03
C ILE A 50 -12.04 -1.84 -15.09
N GLY A 51 -11.64 -3.07 -15.36
CA GLY A 51 -12.37 -3.94 -16.29
C GLY A 51 -13.85 -3.96 -15.92
N PHE A 52 -14.72 -3.64 -16.87
CA PHE A 52 -16.16 -3.71 -16.68
C PHE A 52 -16.54 -5.19 -16.56
N TRP A 53 -16.89 -5.63 -15.36
CA TRP A 53 -17.41 -6.98 -15.16
C TRP A 53 -18.83 -7.05 -15.71
N ASP A 54 -19.02 -7.75 -16.84
CA ASP A 54 -20.34 -8.02 -17.39
C ASP A 54 -20.87 -9.36 -16.82
N PRO A 55 -21.85 -9.33 -15.89
CA PRO A 55 -22.41 -10.55 -15.30
C PRO A 55 -23.19 -11.40 -16.30
N MET A 56 -23.64 -10.84 -17.44
CA MET A 56 -24.31 -11.62 -18.48
C MET A 56 -23.34 -12.45 -19.33
N ARG A 57 -22.06 -12.06 -19.36
CA ARG A 57 -21.01 -12.70 -20.16
C ARG A 57 -19.94 -13.40 -19.32
N ASN A 58 -19.93 -13.17 -18.01
CA ASN A 58 -18.94 -13.70 -17.08
C ASN A 58 -17.49 -13.42 -17.55
N GLN A 59 -17.26 -12.22 -18.09
CA GLN A 59 -15.98 -11.82 -18.66
C GLN A 59 -15.56 -10.43 -18.16
N LEU A 60 -14.25 -10.25 -18.00
CA LEU A 60 -13.61 -8.95 -17.78
C LEU A 60 -13.17 -8.41 -19.14
N GLU A 61 -13.78 -7.31 -19.60
CA GLU A 61 -13.25 -6.60 -20.77
C GLU A 61 -12.10 -5.68 -20.33
N MET A 62 -10.93 -5.89 -20.95
CA MET A 62 -9.74 -5.08 -20.76
C MET A 62 -9.42 -4.40 -22.09
N PHE A 63 -9.22 -3.08 -22.07
CA PHE A 63 -8.88 -2.28 -23.26
C PHE A 63 -7.46 -2.55 -23.78
#